data_AF-A0A2V6IV84-F1
#
_entry.id   AF-A0A2V6IV84-F1
#
_cell.length_a   1.000
_cell.length_b   1.000
_cell.length_c   1.000
_cell.angle_alpha   90.00
_cell.angle_beta   90.00
_cell.angle_gamma   90.00
#
_symmetry.space_group_name_H-M   'P 1'
#
loop_
_entity.id
_entity.type
_entity.pdbx_description
1 polymer ?
#
loop_
_entity_poly.entity_id
_entity_poly.type
_entity_poly.pdbx_seq_one_letter_code
_entity_poly.pdbx_strand_id
1 'polypeptide(L)'
;MPLIQVRQSAVHGRGVFEARPIRKGRRIIEYTGRRVAWKSVPANVNDAHTFLFGINDGIDVIDPEIGGNEARWINHSCDPNCEAIEEDDG
;
A
#
# COMPACT_ATOMS: atom_id res chain seq x y z
N MET A 1 -12.17 1.79 18.20
CA MET A 1 -10.97 1.00 17.88
C MET A 1 -10.76 1.01 16.37
N PRO A 2 -9.50 1.14 15.90
CA PRO A 2 -9.19 1.09 14.47
C PRO A 2 -9.53 -0.30 13.89
N LEU A 3 -9.67 -0.39 12.55
CA LEU A 3 -9.87 -1.67 11.87
C LEU A 3 -8.58 -2.50 11.84
N ILE A 4 -7.44 -1.82 11.73
CA ILE A 4 -6.12 -2.41 11.53
C ILE A 4 -5.10 -1.85 12.52
N GLN A 5 -3.95 -2.49 12.59
CA GLN A 5 -2.78 -2.06 13.36
C GLN A 5 -1.50 -2.54 12.67
N VAL A 6 -0.42 -1.76 12.78
CA VAL A 6 0.89 -2.14 12.25
C VAL A 6 1.71 -2.84 13.34
N ARG A 7 2.31 -3.97 12.99
CA ARG A 7 3.21 -4.75 13.87
C ARG A 7 4.39 -5.30 13.08
N GLN A 8 5.37 -5.90 13.76
CA GLN A 8 6.43 -6.66 13.07
C GLN A 8 5.82 -7.85 12.34
N SER A 9 6.23 -8.08 11.09
CA SER A 9 5.78 -9.20 10.28
C SER A 9 6.83 -10.31 10.28
N ALA A 10 6.37 -11.56 10.31
CA ALA A 10 7.24 -12.72 10.09
C ALA A 10 7.67 -12.88 8.62
N VAL A 11 7.02 -12.16 7.69
CA VAL A 11 7.33 -12.21 6.25
C VAL A 11 8.49 -11.26 5.93
N HIS A 12 8.29 -9.96 6.16
CA HIS A 12 9.29 -8.93 5.93
C HIS A 12 8.94 -7.66 6.72
N GLY A 13 9.93 -7.08 7.42
CA GLY A 13 9.80 -5.81 8.14
C GLY A 13 8.52 -5.69 8.96
N ARG A 14 7.68 -4.71 8.61
CA ARG A 14 6.37 -4.50 9.25
C ARG A 14 5.24 -5.11 8.41
N GLY A 15 4.12 -5.38 9.07
CA GLY A 15 2.90 -5.87 8.46
C GLY A 15 1.67 -5.17 9.03
N VAL A 16 0.59 -5.18 8.26
CA VAL A 16 -0.75 -4.75 8.71
C VAL A 16 -1.54 -5.96 9.20
N PHE A 17 -2.14 -5.84 10.39
CA PHE A 17 -2.95 -6.89 11.02
C PHE A 17 -4.33 -6.35 11.36
N GLU A 18 -5.34 -7.21 11.32
CA GLU A 18 -6.66 -6.86 11.83
C GLU A 18 -6.60 -6.59 13.34
N ALA A 19 -7.24 -5.50 13.77
CA ALA A 19 -7.42 -5.20 15.20
C ALA A 19 -8.77 -5.72 15.73
N ARG A 20 -9.66 -6.11 14.82
CA ARG A 20 -10.98 -6.72 15.05
C ARG A 20 -11.45 -7.42 13.77
N PRO A 21 -12.44 -8.32 13.83
CA PRO A 21 -12.93 -9.02 12.64
C PRO A 21 -13.37 -8.06 11.53
N ILE A 22 -12.88 -8.29 10.31
CA ILE A 22 -13.24 -7.54 9.09
C ILE A 22 -14.07 -8.46 8.19
N ARG A 23 -15.25 -8.00 7.77
CA ARG A 23 -16.11 -8.75 6.84
C ARG A 23 -15.62 -8.59 5.40
N LYS A 24 -15.79 -9.64 4.58
CA LYS A 24 -15.53 -9.58 3.13
C LYS A 24 -16.27 -8.39 2.50
N GLY A 25 -15.60 -7.68 1.58
CA GLY A 25 -16.12 -6.50 0.89
C GLY A 25 -16.07 -5.20 1.69
N ARG A 26 -15.53 -5.23 2.92
CA ARG A 26 -15.34 -4.01 3.71
C ARG A 26 -14.09 -3.26 3.25
N ARG A 27 -14.24 -1.97 2.91
CA ARG A 27 -13.09 -1.07 2.73
C ARG A 27 -12.27 -0.98 4.02
N ILE A 28 -10.97 -1.24 3.89
CA ILE A 28 -10.03 -1.34 5.02
C ILE A 28 -9.29 -0.02 5.23
N ILE A 29 -8.56 0.41 4.21
CA ILE A 29 -7.70 1.60 4.20
C ILE A 29 -7.45 2.02 2.74
N GLU A 30 -7.26 3.31 2.51
CA GLU A 30 -6.80 3.86 1.22
C GLU A 30 -5.27 3.89 1.21
N TYR A 31 -4.64 3.58 0.08
CA TYR A 31 -3.19 3.72 -0.08
C TYR A 31 -2.83 5.18 -0.35
N THR A 32 -2.51 5.94 0.70
CA THR A 32 -2.21 7.37 0.55
C THR A 32 -0.73 7.63 0.28
N GLY A 33 -0.46 8.79 -0.29
CA GLY A 33 0.89 9.26 -0.59
C GLY A 33 0.85 10.36 -1.65
N ARG A 34 2.03 10.82 -2.06
CA ARG A 34 2.16 11.78 -3.15
C ARG A 34 2.08 11.04 -4.48
N ARG A 35 1.22 11.50 -5.40
CA ARG A 35 1.25 11.04 -6.79
C ARG A 35 2.46 11.64 -7.49
N VAL A 36 3.30 10.80 -8.07
CA VAL A 36 4.52 11.18 -8.79
C VAL A 36 4.58 10.42 -10.11
N ALA A 37 5.15 11.04 -11.14
CA ALA A 37 5.34 10.36 -12.41
C ALA A 37 6.38 9.24 -12.26
N TRP A 38 6.07 8.04 -12.73
CA TRP A 38 6.95 6.87 -12.64
C TRP A 38 8.34 7.16 -13.23
N LYS A 39 8.39 7.87 -14.36
CA LYS A 39 9.65 8.29 -15.00
C LYS A 39 10.54 9.21 -14.15
N SER A 40 9.97 9.85 -13.12
CA SER A 40 10.68 10.77 -12.23
C SER A 40 11.20 10.06 -10.97
N VAL A 41 10.76 8.83 -10.73
CA VAL A 41 11.25 7.99 -9.65
C VAL A 41 12.70 7.61 -9.98
N PRO A 42 13.68 7.97 -9.14
CA PRO A 42 15.07 7.66 -9.39
C PRO A 42 15.29 6.15 -9.23
N ALA A 43 15.71 5.47 -10.30
CA ALA A 43 16.04 4.03 -10.29
C ALA A 43 17.31 3.73 -9.48
N ASN A 44 17.25 3.89 -8.16
CA ASN A 44 18.33 3.56 -7.27
C ASN A 44 18.27 2.07 -6.94
N VAL A 45 19.16 1.28 -7.54
CA VAL A 45 19.26 -0.18 -7.33
C VAL A 45 19.46 -0.58 -5.85
N ASN A 46 19.94 0.32 -5.01
CA ASN A 46 20.11 0.07 -3.56
C ASN A 46 18.92 0.49 -2.72
N ASP A 47 17.95 1.20 -3.31
CA ASP A 47 16.72 1.59 -2.65
C ASP A 47 15.57 0.94 -3.40
N ALA A 48 15.34 -0.34 -3.09
CA ALA A 48 14.20 -1.05 -3.65
C ALA A 48 12.95 -0.24 -3.31
N HIS A 49 12.29 0.31 -4.33
CA HIS A 49 11.02 1.05 -4.29
C HIS A 49 9.84 0.19 -3.79
N THR A 50 10.05 -0.51 -2.68
CA THR A 50 9.24 -1.60 -2.14
C THR A 50 7.85 -1.11 -1.74
N PHE A 51 7.65 0.21 -1.70
CA PHE A 51 6.41 0.86 -1.29
C PHE A 51 5.78 1.75 -2.37
N LEU A 52 6.35 1.86 -3.57
CA LEU A 52 5.65 2.58 -4.63
C LEU A 52 4.45 1.77 -5.07
N PHE A 53 3.30 2.44 -5.18
CA PHE A 53 2.06 1.80 -5.58
C PHE A 53 1.68 2.25 -6.99
N GLY A 54 1.69 1.31 -7.92
CA GLY A 54 1.27 1.54 -9.30
C GLY A 54 -0.22 1.85 -9.39
N ILE A 55 -0.59 2.79 -10.25
CA ILE A 55 -1.99 3.04 -10.63
C ILE A 55 -2.19 2.75 -12.13
N ASN A 56 -3.43 2.52 -12.55
CA ASN A 56 -3.78 1.94 -13.85
C ASN A 56 -3.35 2.77 -15.07
N ASP A 57 -3.05 4.07 -14.92
CA ASP A 57 -2.56 4.88 -16.04
C ASP A 57 -1.17 4.44 -16.54
N GLY A 58 -0.41 3.70 -15.72
CA GLY A 58 0.96 3.26 -16.02
C GLY A 58 1.97 4.41 -16.16
N ILE A 59 1.55 5.64 -15.84
CA ILE A 59 2.33 6.88 -15.98
C ILE A 59 2.76 7.35 -14.59
N ASP A 60 1.86 7.25 -13.62
CA ASP A 60 2.04 7.73 -12.27
C ASP A 60 2.07 6.59 -11.25
N VAL A 61 2.64 6.87 -10.09
CA VAL A 61 2.61 6.01 -8.91
C VAL A 61 2.33 6.84 -7.67
N ILE A 62 1.87 6.18 -6.62
CA ILE A 62 1.75 6.77 -5.28
C ILE A 62 3.02 6.47 -4.50
N ASP A 63 3.69 7.53 -4.06
CA ASP A 63 4.83 7.49 -3.16
C ASP A 63 4.39 7.75 -1.71
N PRO A 64 4.41 6.71 -0.84
CA PRO A 64 3.98 6.85 0.54
C PRO A 64 5.06 7.42 1.48
N GLU A 65 6.26 7.75 0.98
CA GLU A 65 7.24 8.49 1.80
C GLU A 65 6.75 9.88 2.17
N ILE A 66 5.86 10.45 1.34
CA ILE A 66 5.36 11.79 1.52
C ILE A 66 3.83 11.74 1.63
N GLY A 67 3.32 11.85 2.86
CA GLY A 67 1.88 11.81 3.13
C GLY A 67 1.28 10.40 3.08
N GLY A 68 2.10 9.36 3.11
CA GLY A 68 1.63 7.98 3.23
C GLY A 68 1.12 7.62 4.63
N ASN A 69 0.38 6.51 4.69
CA ASN A 69 -0.21 5.97 5.90
C ASN A 69 0.22 4.51 6.13
N GLU A 70 -0.48 3.80 7.01
CA GLU A 70 -0.20 2.41 7.37
C GLU A 70 -0.31 1.42 6.21
N ALA A 71 -1.03 1.75 5.12
CA ALA A 71 -1.23 0.88 3.97
C ALA A 71 0.09 0.47 3.30
N ARG A 72 1.14 1.31 3.39
CA ARG A 72 2.48 0.98 2.88
C ARG A 72 3.10 -0.27 3.52
N TRP A 73 2.59 -0.70 4.68
CA TRP A 73 3.09 -1.89 5.36
C TRP A 73 2.27 -3.15 5.04
N ILE A 74 1.35 -3.09 4.08
CA ILE A 74 0.67 -4.28 3.56
C ILE A 74 1.68 -5.05 2.71
N ASN A 75 2.00 -6.27 3.13
CA ASN A 75 2.95 -7.11 2.42
C ASN A 75 2.30 -7.79 1.21
N HIS A 76 3.13 -8.06 0.20
CA HIS A 76 2.75 -8.91 -0.92
C HIS A 76 2.54 -10.38 -0.47
N SER A 77 1.52 -11.04 -1.03
CA SER A 77 1.27 -12.48 -0.91
C SER A 77 0.73 -13.01 -2.23
N CYS A 78 1.18 -14.20 -2.65
CA CYS A 78 0.61 -14.89 -3.81
C CYS A 78 -0.78 -15.47 -3.54
N ASP A 79 -1.14 -15.67 -2.26
CA ASP A 79 -2.48 -16.02 -1.80
C ASP A 79 -2.98 -14.88 -0.87
N PRO A 80 -3.46 -13.76 -1.45
CA PRO A 80 -3.82 -12.58 -0.68
C PRO A 80 -5.20 -12.72 -0.03
N ASN A 81 -5.40 -12.03 1.09
CA ASN A 81 -6.69 -11.96 1.78
C ASN A 81 -7.41 -10.60 1.60
N CYS A 82 -6.77 -9.66 0.89
CA CYS A 82 -7.29 -8.34 0.56
C CYS A 82 -6.94 -8.02 -0.90
N GLU A 83 -7.72 -7.15 -1.52
CA GLU A 83 -7.48 -6.64 -2.87
C GLU A 83 -7.41 -5.11 -2.84
N ALA A 84 -6.65 -4.54 -3.78
CA ALA A 84 -6.67 -3.11 -4.04
C ALA A 84 -7.68 -2.83 -5.16
N ILE A 85 -8.48 -1.79 -4.98
CA ILE A 85 -9.42 -1.30 -5.98
C ILE A 85 -9.06 0.14 -6.24
N GLU A 86 -8.82 0.47 -7.51
CA GLU A 86 -8.73 1.85 -7.95
C GLU A 86 -10.14 2.37 -8.22
N GLU A 87 -10.49 3.47 -7.56
CA GLU A 87 -11.78 4.13 -7.72
C GLU A 87 -11.55 5.43 -8.50
N ASP A 88 -12.19 5.55 -9.66
CA ASP A 88 -12.24 6.82 -10.38
C ASP A 88 -13.25 7.73 -9.68
N ASP A 89 -12.76 8.82 -9.08
CA ASP A 89 -13.61 9.95 -8.70
C ASP A 89 -14.01 10.66 -10.01
N GLY A 90 -15.10 10.19 -10.63
CA GLY A 90 -15.58 10.65 -11.94
C GLY A 90 -15.85 12.15 -12.07
#